data_AF-A0A350KPN0-F1
#
_entry.id   AF-A0A350KPN0-F1
#
_cell.length_a   1.000
_cell.length_b   1.000
_cell.length_c   1.000
_cell.angle_alpha   90.00
_cell.angle_beta   90.00
_cell.angle_gamma   90.00
#
_symmetry.space_group_name_H-M   'P 1'
#
loop_
_entity.id
_entity.type
_entity.pdbx_description
1 polymer ?
#
loop_
_entity_poly.entity_id
_entity_poly.type
_entity_poly.pdbx_seq_one_letter_code
_entity_poly.pdbx_strand_id
1 'polypeptide(L)' 'MTNPFFTTDLKDADPEIYDGIVKELRRQQNQIELIASENIVSKAVLQAQGSILTNKYA' A
#
# COMPACT_ATOMS: atom_id res chain seq x y z
N MET A 1 2.80 -27.20 -5.19
CA MET A 1 1.83 -26.34 -4.49
C MET A 1 2.57 -25.10 -4.05
N THR A 2 2.09 -23.91 -4.39
CA THR A 2 2.64 -22.64 -3.88
C THR A 2 2.25 -22.50 -2.41
N ASN A 3 3.22 -22.16 -1.56
CA ASN A 3 2.93 -21.89 -0.15
C ASN A 3 2.05 -20.63 -0.05
N PRO A 4 0.86 -20.69 0.56
CA PRO A 4 -0.04 -19.54 0.69
C PRO A 4 0.63 -18.30 1.27
N PHE A 5 1.62 -18.50 2.14
CA PHE A 5 2.41 -17.42 2.72
C PHE A 5 2.97 -16.42 1.70
N PHE A 6 3.34 -16.86 0.49
CA PHE A 6 3.92 -15.99 -0.54
C PHE A 6 2.93 -15.49 -1.59
N THR A 7 1.68 -15.97 -1.58
CA THR A 7 0.72 -15.72 -2.67
C THR A 7 -0.61 -15.14 -2.22
N THR A 8 -0.90 -15.15 -0.91
CA THR A 8 -2.13 -14.56 -0.39
C THR A 8 -2.07 -13.04 -0.48
N ASP A 9 -3.10 -12.43 -1.07
CA ASP A 9 -3.25 -10.98 -1.12
C ASP A 9 -3.61 -10.41 0.27
N LEU A 10 -3.25 -9.14 0.52
CA LEU A 10 -3.57 -8.46 1.77
C LEU A 10 -5.08 -8.46 2.07
N LYS A 11 -5.93 -8.30 1.06
CA LYS A 11 -7.40 -8.30 1.21
C LYS A 11 -7.95 -9.60 1.80
N ASP A 12 -7.25 -10.72 1.58
CA ASP A 12 -7.64 -12.05 2.03
C ASP A 12 -6.94 -12.41 3.35
N ALA A 13 -5.69 -11.98 3.52
CA ALA A 13 -4.91 -12.20 4.75
C ALA A 13 -5.39 -11.32 5.93
N ASP A 14 -5.71 -10.06 5.65
CA ASP A 14 -6.18 -9.06 6.62
C ASP A 14 -7.18 -8.07 5.98
N PRO A 15 -8.47 -8.45 5.94
CA PRO A 15 -9.52 -7.64 5.34
C PRO A 15 -9.74 -6.29 6.05
N GLU A 16 -9.46 -6.21 7.35
CA GLU A 16 -9.68 -5.00 8.16
C GLU A 16 -8.66 -3.92 7.79
N ILE A 17 -7.37 -4.29 7.71
CA ILE A 17 -6.32 -3.37 7.26
C ILE A 17 -6.53 -2.97 5.79
N TYR A 18 -6.92 -3.91 4.93
CA TYR A 18 -7.22 -3.61 3.53
C TYR A 18 -8.34 -2.56 3.40
N ASP A 19 -9.45 -2.72 4.12
CA ASP A 19 -10.55 -1.75 4.11
C ASP A 19 -10.11 -0.39 4.65
N GLY A 20 -9.25 -0.36 5.69
CA GLY A 20 -8.61 0.87 6.18
C GLY A 20 -7.83 1.61 5.08
N ILE A 21 -7.00 0.92 4.32
CA ILE A 21 -6.23 1.49 3.19
C ILE A 21 -7.17 2.03 2.11
N VAL A 22 -8.22 1.28 1.75
CA VAL A 22 -9.18 1.69 0.72
C VAL A 22 -10.01 2.91 1.17
N LYS A 23 -10.34 3.01 2.45
CA LYS A 23 -11.00 4.19 3.03
C LYS A 23 -10.08 5.42 2.96
N GLU A 24 -8.80 5.27 3.30
CA GLU A 24 -7.85 6.39 3.24
C GLU A 24 -7.58 6.84 1.80
N LEU A 25 -7.44 5.91 0.85
CA LEU A 25 -7.33 6.24 -0.57
C LEU A 25 -8.52 7.08 -1.03
N ARG A 26 -9.75 6.68 -0.65
CA ARG A 26 -10.96 7.45 -0.94
C ARG A 26 -10.95 8.82 -0.26
N ARG A 27 -10.43 8.94 0.96
CA ARG A 27 -10.30 10.24 1.65
C ARG A 27 -9.42 11.19 0.86
N GLN A 28 -8.21 10.75 0.50
CA GLN A 28 -7.24 11.54 -0.27
C GLN A 28 -7.76 11.94 -1.66
N GLN A 29 -8.55 11.09 -2.31
CA GLN A 29 -9.13 11.38 -3.64
C GLN A 29 -10.29 12.39 -3.60
N ASN A 30 -11.00 12.50 -2.47
CA ASN A 30 -12.23 13.27 -2.36
C ASN A 30 -12.08 14.55 -1.51
N GLN A 31 -10.85 14.87 -1.08
CA GLN A 31 -10.55 16.06 -0.29
C GLN A 31 -9.44 16.90 -0.95
N ILE A 32 -9.40 18.18 -0.60
CA ILE A 32 -8.29 19.05 -0.98
C ILE A 32 -7.26 18.99 0.14
N GLU A 33 -6.08 18.48 -0.17
CA GLU A 33 -4.96 18.43 0.78
C GLU A 33 -4.21 19.77 0.78
N LEU A 34 -4.22 20.46 1.93
CA LEU A 34 -3.63 21.80 2.10
C LEU A 34 -2.38 21.79 2.99
N ILE A 35 -1.91 20.62 3.39
CA ILE A 35 -0.70 20.46 4.19
C ILE A 35 0.50 20.58 3.26
N ALA A 36 1.26 21.68 3.38
CA ALA A 36 2.33 22.03 2.44
C ALA A 36 3.47 20.98 2.36
N SER A 37 3.66 20.17 3.40
CA SER A 37 4.69 19.13 3.45
C SER A 37 4.22 17.77 2.92
N GLU A 38 2.93 17.58 2.68
CA GLU A 38 2.36 16.32 2.18
C GLU A 38 2.30 16.30 0.65
N ASN A 39 2.35 15.10 0.08
CA ASN A 39 2.30 14.91 -1.37
C ASN A 39 1.80 13.51 -1.74
N ILE A 40 1.29 13.36 -2.97
CA ILE A 40 0.83 12.09 -3.53
C ILE A 40 1.92 11.54 -4.44
N VAL A 41 2.52 10.42 -4.04
CA VAL A 41 3.58 9.76 -4.82
C VAL A 41 3.02 9.05 -6.06
N SER A 42 3.86 8.83 -7.07
CA SER A 42 3.46 8.11 -8.27
C SER A 42 3.25 6.61 -8.01
N LYS A 43 2.45 5.95 -8.86
CA LYS A 43 2.24 4.50 -8.81
C LYS A 43 3.57 3.71 -8.89
N ALA A 44 4.53 4.20 -9.67
CA ALA A 44 5.84 3.56 -9.81
C ALA A 44 6.63 3.56 -8.48
N VAL A 45 6.54 4.64 -7.70
CA VAL A 45 7.17 4.72 -6.37
C VAL A 45 6.51 3.72 -5.40
N LEU A 46 5.18 3.62 -5.39
CA LEU A 46 4.46 2.65 -4.56
C LEU A 46 4.84 1.19 -4.90
N GLN A 47 4.99 0.89 -6.20
CA GLN A 47 5.42 -0.44 -6.65
C GLN A 47 6.84 -0.79 -6.20
N ALA A 48 7.76 0.17 -6.27
CA ALA A 48 9.13 -0.03 -5.80
C ALA A 48 9.19 -0.23 -4.28
N GLN A 49 8.41 0.54 -3.52
CA GLN A 49 8.34 0.48 -2.06
C GLN A 49 7.91 -0.91 -1.56
N GLY A 50 6.95 -1.56 -2.23
CA GLY A 50 6.45 -2.90 -1.89
C GLY A 50 7.23 -4.07 -2.52
N SER A 51 8.43 -3.83 -3.05
CA SER A 51 9.21 -4.83 -3.78
C SER A 51 10.06 -5.71 -2.87
N ILE A 52 10.68 -6.74 -3.46
CA ILE A 52 11.58 -7.69 -2.78
C ILE A 52 12.80 -7.04 -2.13
N LEU A 53 13.08 -5.77 -2.42
CA LEU A 53 14.23 -5.04 -1.87
C LEU A 53 14.16 -4.96 -0.34
N THR A 54 12.97 -4.99 0.25
CA THR A 54 12.78 -5.00 1.72
C THR A 54 13.39 -6.21 2.43
N ASN A 55 13.71 -7.30 1.71
CA ASN A 55 14.24 -8.52 2.31
C ASN A 55 15.77 -8.47 2.47
N LYS A 56 16.44 -7.46 1.93
CA LYS A 56 17.90 -7.41 1.84
C LYS A 56 18.51 -6.55 2.95
N TYR A 57 19.52 -7.11 3.64
CA TYR A 57 20.45 -6.36 4.47
C TYR A 57 21.66 -5.94 3.60
N ALA A 58 22.06 -4.67 3.69
CA ALA A 58 23.17 -4.08 2.96
C ALA A 58 24.00 -3.18 3.87
#